data_AF-K8WHW2-F1
#
_entry.id   AF-K8WHW2-F1
#
_cell.length_a   1.000
_cell.length_b   1.000
_cell.length_c   1.000
_cell.angle_alpha   90.00
_cell.angle_beta   90.00
_cell.angle_gamma   90.00
#
_symmetry.space_group_name_H-M   'P 1'
#
loop_
_entity.id
_entity.type
_entity.pdbx_description
1 polymer ?
#
loop_
_entity_poly.entity_id
_entity_poly.type
_entity_poly.pdbx_seq_one_letter_code
_entity_poly.pdbx_strand_id
1 'polypeptide(L)'
;MIKNRFIQWQKNHFLTVFFLLVSFSALGIATNCLAKGGISISQTRVIFDANMKSTKVTLNNRSDQVYLVNSRVQRTPDNTVKSTETLPFIVTPPLFRLEKESRNTVLISKNDTSALPTDRESVFYLSFLAIPSVKKGIEANSSATTTQVSFGIRTLIKLFYRPEGLAISPLAAPGKFSFSSDGIMLHVKNPTPYYQTLAQLSVNGRLVNVREQGAMVAPFSSQAYAVKGLADDIQWSVIDDHGGLSETFRWTR
;
A
#
# COMPACT_ATOMS: atom_id res chain seq x y z
N MET A 1 64.79 -6.77 44.36
CA MET A 1 63.49 -6.23 44.87
C MET A 1 62.66 -5.45 43.83
N ILE A 2 63.25 -4.84 42.80
CA ILE A 2 62.52 -3.93 41.88
C ILE A 2 61.67 -4.67 40.82
N LYS A 3 62.12 -5.83 40.30
CA LYS A 3 61.39 -6.60 39.26
C LYS A 3 60.01 -7.11 39.71
N ASN A 4 59.84 -7.54 40.96
CA ASN A 4 58.56 -8.08 41.44
C ASN A 4 57.47 -7.01 41.59
N ARG A 5 57.85 -5.76 41.93
CA ARG A 5 56.88 -4.65 42.06
C ARG A 5 56.34 -4.18 40.71
N PHE A 6 57.15 -4.27 39.65
CA PHE A 6 56.74 -3.91 38.28
C PHE A 6 55.73 -4.89 37.69
N ILE A 7 55.91 -6.20 37.95
CA ILE A 7 55.00 -7.26 37.49
C ILE A 7 53.65 -7.20 38.24
N GLN A 8 53.66 -6.87 39.53
CA GLN A 8 52.42 -6.64 40.30
C GLN A 8 51.66 -5.40 39.83
N TRP A 9 52.37 -4.32 39.46
CA TRP A 9 51.74 -3.10 38.94
C TRP A 9 51.06 -3.33 37.57
N GLN A 10 51.70 -4.08 36.66
CA GLN A 10 51.09 -4.44 35.37
C GLN A 10 49.86 -5.34 35.50
N LYS A 11 49.88 -6.32 36.41
CA LYS A 11 48.71 -7.20 36.64
C LYS A 11 47.50 -6.45 37.19
N ASN A 12 47.71 -5.51 38.11
CA ASN A 12 46.63 -4.71 38.67
C ASN A 12 46.05 -3.75 37.62
N HIS A 13 46.87 -3.09 36.80
CA HIS A 13 46.37 -2.25 35.70
C HIS A 13 45.61 -3.05 34.64
N PHE A 14 46.05 -4.28 34.32
CA PHE A 14 45.35 -5.14 33.37
C PHE A 14 43.98 -5.59 33.90
N LEU A 15 43.87 -5.92 35.20
CA LEU A 15 42.59 -6.26 35.83
C LEU A 15 41.62 -5.06 35.87
N THR A 16 42.11 -3.85 36.16
CA THR A 16 41.25 -2.65 36.23
C THR A 16 40.75 -2.23 34.84
N VAL A 17 41.60 -2.34 33.81
CA VAL A 17 41.19 -2.07 32.41
C VAL A 17 40.21 -3.13 31.90
N PHE A 18 40.38 -4.40 32.30
CA PHE A 18 39.45 -5.47 31.97
C PHE A 18 38.08 -5.26 32.64
N PHE A 19 38.04 -4.84 33.91
CA PHE A 19 36.77 -4.50 34.59
C PHE A 19 36.07 -3.26 34.00
N LEU A 20 36.83 -2.26 33.54
CA LEU A 20 36.28 -1.08 32.85
C LEU A 20 35.70 -1.41 31.46
N LEU A 21 36.32 -2.35 30.72
CA LEU A 21 35.81 -2.82 29.43
C LEU A 21 34.55 -3.69 29.56
N VAL A 22 34.45 -4.50 30.61
CA VAL A 22 33.24 -5.31 30.89
C VAL A 22 32.07 -4.42 31.34
N SER A 23 32.33 -3.34 32.07
CA SER A 23 31.28 -2.40 32.49
C SER A 23 30.74 -1.52 31.34
N PHE A 24 31.58 -1.21 30.32
CA PHE A 24 31.14 -0.48 29.13
C PHE A 24 30.34 -1.34 28.14
N SER A 25 30.37 -2.66 28.30
CA SER A 25 29.64 -3.62 27.45
C SER A 25 28.18 -3.84 27.88
N ALA A 26 27.78 -3.35 29.05
CA ALA A 26 26.46 -3.62 29.65
C ALA A 26 25.42 -2.49 29.48
N LEU A 27 25.76 -1.38 28.83
CA LEU A 27 24.88 -0.20 28.72
C LEU A 27 24.49 0.14 27.27
N GLY A 28 24.14 -0.88 26.51
CA GLY A 28 23.72 -0.77 25.10
C GLY A 28 22.42 -1.53 24.82
N ILE A 29 21.47 -1.57 25.75
CA ILE A 29 20.12 -2.00 25.41
C ILE A 29 19.49 -0.86 24.61
N ALA A 30 19.68 -0.89 23.30
CA ALA A 30 18.89 -0.12 22.37
C ALA A 30 17.43 -0.46 22.66
N THR A 31 16.73 0.48 23.31
CA THR A 31 15.28 0.45 23.41
C THR A 31 14.78 0.59 21.99
N ASN A 32 14.52 -0.55 21.35
CA ASN A 32 13.74 -0.58 20.13
C ASN A 32 12.44 0.13 20.47
N CYS A 33 12.27 1.35 19.97
CA CYS A 33 10.98 1.98 19.87
C CYS A 33 10.16 1.05 18.97
N LEU A 34 9.48 0.07 19.55
CA LEU A 34 8.43 -0.65 18.84
C LEU A 34 7.43 0.44 18.48
N ALA A 35 7.39 0.77 17.19
CA ALA A 35 6.33 1.58 16.64
C ALA A 35 5.02 1.00 17.18
N LYS A 36 4.29 1.80 17.98
CA LYS A 36 2.95 1.44 18.42
C LYS A 36 2.18 1.16 17.14
N GLY A 37 1.80 -0.10 16.93
CA GLY A 37 1.33 -0.56 15.63
C GLY A 37 0.02 0.10 15.22
N GLY A 38 -0.61 -0.40 14.17
CA GLY A 38 -1.78 0.25 13.60
C GLY A 38 -2.64 -0.70 12.80
N ILE A 39 -3.57 -0.14 12.04
CA ILE A 39 -4.38 -0.90 11.10
C ILE A 39 -3.61 -1.05 9.79
N SER A 40 -3.56 -2.29 9.31
CA SER A 40 -3.00 -2.66 8.03
C SER A 40 -3.95 -3.57 7.27
N ILE A 41 -3.84 -3.57 5.95
CA ILE A 41 -4.60 -4.46 5.07
C ILE A 41 -3.61 -5.45 4.46
N SER A 42 -4.03 -6.70 4.26
CA SER A 42 -3.18 -7.75 3.69
C SER A 42 -2.71 -7.51 2.27
N GLN A 43 -3.38 -6.62 1.52
CA GLN A 43 -3.16 -6.36 0.10
C GLN A 43 -3.36 -4.86 -0.21
N THR A 44 -2.67 -4.34 -1.22
CA THR A 44 -2.77 -2.94 -1.67
C THR A 44 -3.75 -2.76 -2.84
N ARG A 45 -4.27 -3.86 -3.38
CA ARG A 45 -5.28 -3.96 -4.43
C ARG A 45 -5.91 -5.34 -4.40
N VAL A 46 -7.05 -5.47 -5.05
CA VAL A 46 -7.81 -6.72 -5.14
C VAL A 46 -8.20 -6.96 -6.58
N ILE A 47 -7.95 -8.18 -7.06
CA ILE A 47 -8.53 -8.68 -8.31
C ILE A 47 -9.77 -9.50 -7.97
N PHE A 48 -10.88 -9.17 -8.62
CA PHE A 48 -12.12 -9.92 -8.60
C PHE A 48 -12.30 -10.58 -9.96
N ASP A 49 -11.96 -11.87 -10.04
CA ASP A 49 -12.19 -12.65 -11.26
C ASP A 49 -13.69 -12.92 -11.46
N ALA A 50 -14.18 -12.77 -12.68
CA ALA A 50 -15.59 -12.91 -13.01
C ALA A 50 -16.15 -14.33 -12.72
N ASN A 51 -15.29 -15.36 -12.77
CA ASN A 51 -15.65 -16.74 -12.43
C ASN A 51 -15.92 -16.94 -10.93
N MET A 52 -15.43 -16.04 -10.08
CA MET A 52 -15.58 -16.13 -8.64
C MET A 52 -16.92 -15.56 -8.18
N LYS A 53 -17.48 -16.15 -7.11
CA LYS A 53 -18.64 -15.59 -6.39
C LYS A 53 -18.21 -14.49 -5.42
N SER A 54 -16.99 -14.57 -4.91
CA SER A 54 -16.47 -13.65 -3.90
C SER A 54 -14.96 -13.69 -3.80
N THR A 55 -14.37 -12.60 -3.32
CA THR A 55 -12.94 -12.49 -2.92
C THR A 55 -12.82 -11.95 -1.50
N LYS A 56 -11.67 -12.16 -0.85
CA LYS A 56 -11.45 -11.87 0.58
C LYS A 56 -10.34 -10.84 0.77
N VAL A 57 -10.53 -9.96 1.74
CA VAL A 57 -9.54 -8.98 2.19
C VAL A 57 -9.43 -9.03 3.71
N THR A 58 -8.21 -9.12 4.23
CA THR A 58 -7.99 -9.19 5.67
C THR A 58 -7.44 -7.88 6.19
N LEU A 59 -8.07 -7.36 7.25
CA LEU A 59 -7.58 -6.23 8.02
C LEU A 59 -6.93 -6.75 9.30
N ASN A 60 -5.78 -6.21 9.64
CA ASN A 60 -5.06 -6.52 10.87
C ASN A 60 -4.94 -5.25 11.71
N ASN A 61 -5.33 -5.32 12.97
CA ASN A 61 -5.07 -4.31 13.97
C ASN A 61 -3.93 -4.77 14.87
N ARG A 62 -2.76 -4.15 14.73
CA ARG A 62 -1.57 -4.40 15.55
C ARG A 62 -1.37 -3.32 16.62
N SER A 63 -2.46 -2.70 17.04
CA SER A 63 -2.44 -1.67 18.08
C SER A 63 -3.21 -2.11 19.31
N ASP A 64 -3.00 -1.37 20.39
CA ASP A 64 -3.70 -1.52 21.66
C ASP A 64 -5.06 -0.79 21.70
N GLN A 65 -5.54 -0.29 20.55
CA GLN A 65 -6.83 0.39 20.40
C GLN A 65 -7.86 -0.54 19.74
N VAL A 66 -9.13 -0.35 20.10
CA VAL A 66 -10.26 -0.99 19.41
C VAL A 66 -10.79 -0.04 18.36
N TYR A 67 -11.17 -0.57 17.19
CA TYR A 67 -11.74 0.24 16.12
C TYR A 67 -13.11 -0.24 15.70
N LEU A 68 -13.98 0.69 15.34
CA LEU A 68 -15.15 0.42 14.53
C LEU A 68 -14.74 0.62 13.06
N VAL A 69 -14.88 -0.42 12.25
CA VAL A 69 -14.48 -0.40 10.83
C VAL A 69 -15.71 -0.43 9.95
N ASN A 70 -15.87 0.59 9.11
CA ASN A 70 -16.85 0.60 8.01
C ASN A 70 -16.14 0.20 6.70
N SER A 71 -16.70 -0.79 6.01
CA SER A 71 -16.15 -1.35 4.77
C SER A 71 -17.16 -1.19 3.63
N ARG A 72 -16.73 -0.62 2.51
CA ARG A 72 -17.61 -0.36 1.36
C ARG A 72 -16.86 -0.42 0.03
N VAL A 73 -17.57 -0.80 -1.03
CA VAL A 73 -17.13 -0.57 -2.41
C VAL A 73 -17.64 0.80 -2.84
N GLN A 74 -16.85 1.49 -3.66
CA GLN A 74 -17.21 2.77 -4.27
C GLN A 74 -16.67 2.82 -5.71
N ARG A 75 -17.33 3.57 -6.58
CA ARG A 75 -16.97 3.71 -7.99
C ARG A 75 -15.70 4.54 -8.20
N THR A 76 -15.58 5.63 -7.46
CA THR A 76 -14.50 6.62 -7.57
C THR A 76 -13.80 6.80 -6.22
N PRO A 77 -12.56 7.32 -6.16
CA PRO A 77 -11.84 7.51 -4.89
C PRO A 77 -12.51 8.47 -3.90
N ASP A 78 -13.08 9.54 -4.43
CA ASP A 78 -13.77 10.61 -3.72
C ASP A 78 -15.20 10.23 -3.30
N ASN A 79 -15.73 9.10 -3.77
CA ASN A 79 -17.09 8.63 -3.48
C ASN A 79 -18.16 9.68 -3.87
N THR A 80 -17.97 10.34 -5.02
CA THR A 80 -18.86 11.39 -5.56
C THR A 80 -20.12 10.85 -6.23
N VAL A 81 -20.30 9.53 -6.28
CA VAL A 81 -21.47 8.92 -6.90
C VAL A 81 -22.73 9.17 -6.06
N LYS A 82 -23.81 9.55 -6.75
CA LYS A 82 -25.15 9.72 -6.17
C LYS A 82 -25.63 8.39 -5.58
N SER A 83 -26.30 8.44 -4.44
CA SER A 83 -26.78 7.29 -3.64
C SER A 83 -27.68 6.26 -4.39
N THR A 84 -27.98 6.49 -5.67
CA THR A 84 -28.89 5.68 -6.51
C THR A 84 -28.19 4.70 -7.46
N GLU A 85 -26.86 4.75 -7.64
CA GLU A 85 -26.18 3.72 -8.44
C GLU A 85 -26.02 2.42 -7.64
N THR A 86 -26.58 1.33 -8.15
CA THR A 86 -26.35 -0.01 -7.61
C THR A 86 -24.96 -0.47 -8.02
N LEU A 87 -24.09 -0.73 -7.05
CA LEU A 87 -22.74 -1.24 -7.31
C LEU A 87 -22.78 -2.76 -7.55
N PRO A 88 -21.89 -3.28 -8.43
CA PRO A 88 -21.83 -4.70 -8.78
C PRO A 88 -21.28 -5.60 -7.66
N PHE A 89 -20.94 -5.04 -6.50
CA PHE A 89 -20.30 -5.74 -5.40
C PHE A 89 -20.91 -5.38 -4.05
N ILE A 90 -20.98 -6.37 -3.17
CA ILE A 90 -21.43 -6.23 -1.77
C ILE A 90 -20.28 -6.58 -0.84
N VAL A 91 -20.10 -5.79 0.22
CA VAL A 91 -19.05 -5.97 1.21
C VAL A 91 -19.65 -6.49 2.52
N THR A 92 -19.11 -7.59 3.04
CA THR A 92 -19.60 -8.24 4.27
C THR A 92 -18.45 -8.59 5.22
N PRO A 93 -18.51 -8.21 6.51
CA PRO A 93 -19.49 -7.30 7.09
C PRO A 93 -19.22 -5.83 6.67
N PRO A 94 -20.26 -5.02 6.43
CA PRO A 94 -20.10 -3.61 6.08
C PRO A 94 -19.70 -2.73 7.27
N LEU A 95 -19.97 -3.18 8.50
CA LEU A 95 -19.59 -2.51 9.74
C LEU A 95 -19.25 -3.57 10.79
N PHE A 96 -18.08 -3.46 11.41
CA PHE A 96 -17.68 -4.41 12.45
C PHE A 96 -16.70 -3.78 13.44
N ARG A 97 -16.65 -4.38 14.63
CA ARG A 97 -15.67 -4.03 15.65
C ARG A 97 -14.41 -4.87 15.45
N LEU A 98 -13.25 -4.20 15.42
CA LEU A 98 -11.93 -4.82 15.29
C LEU A 98 -11.17 -4.65 16.61
N GLU A 99 -10.96 -5.77 17.30
CA GLU A 99 -10.28 -5.79 18.60
C GLU A 99 -8.78 -5.51 18.47
N LYS A 100 -8.14 -5.27 19.61
CA LYS A 100 -6.69 -5.10 19.74
C LYS A 100 -5.96 -6.37 19.32
N GLU A 101 -4.79 -6.22 18.69
CA GLU A 101 -3.96 -7.35 18.24
C GLU A 101 -4.74 -8.46 17.51
N SER A 102 -5.75 -8.06 16.74
CA SER A 102 -6.68 -8.98 16.08
C SER A 102 -6.71 -8.76 14.57
N ARG A 103 -7.36 -9.69 13.87
CA ARG A 103 -7.60 -9.60 12.44
C ARG A 103 -9.05 -9.93 12.13
N ASN A 104 -9.60 -9.26 11.13
CA ASN A 104 -10.91 -9.61 10.59
C ASN A 104 -10.84 -9.72 9.07
N THR A 105 -11.60 -10.66 8.51
CA THR A 105 -11.70 -10.86 7.06
C THR A 105 -13.02 -10.32 6.54
N VAL A 106 -12.94 -9.51 5.50
CA VAL A 106 -14.07 -8.95 4.77
C VAL A 106 -14.22 -9.69 3.46
N LEU A 107 -15.45 -10.09 3.15
CA LEU A 107 -15.84 -10.74 1.91
C LEU A 107 -16.44 -9.71 0.95
N ILE A 108 -15.90 -9.65 -0.25
CA ILE A 108 -16.45 -8.90 -1.37
C ILE A 108 -17.17 -9.91 -2.24
N SER A 109 -18.48 -9.81 -2.35
CA SER A 109 -19.32 -10.75 -3.10
C SER A 109 -19.85 -10.10 -4.37
N LYS A 110 -19.98 -10.91 -5.42
CA LYS A 110 -20.59 -10.51 -6.69
C LYS A 110 -22.08 -10.26 -6.48
N ASN A 111 -22.58 -9.13 -6.99
CA ASN A 111 -23.99 -8.82 -7.06
C ASN A 111 -24.45 -8.85 -8.53
N ASP A 112 -24.79 -7.71 -9.14
CA ASP A 112 -25.11 -7.60 -10.56
C ASP A 112 -23.91 -7.06 -11.35
N THR A 113 -23.22 -7.94 -12.08
CA THR A 113 -22.12 -7.59 -12.97
C THR A 113 -22.52 -7.57 -14.45
N SER A 114 -23.81 -7.72 -14.78
CA SER A 114 -24.28 -7.87 -16.17
C SER A 114 -23.98 -6.65 -17.04
N ALA A 115 -23.97 -5.46 -16.43
CA ALA A 115 -23.65 -4.20 -17.10
C ALA A 115 -22.15 -3.93 -17.24
N LEU A 116 -21.27 -4.80 -16.73
CA LEU A 116 -19.82 -4.60 -16.83
C LEU A 116 -19.29 -5.08 -18.19
N PRO A 117 -18.31 -4.37 -18.78
CA PRO A 117 -17.63 -4.81 -19.99
C PRO A 117 -17.07 -6.22 -19.82
N THR A 118 -17.20 -7.03 -20.87
CA THR A 118 -16.64 -8.40 -20.93
C THR A 118 -15.30 -8.44 -21.68
N ASP A 119 -14.92 -7.36 -22.36
CA ASP A 119 -13.72 -7.25 -23.20
C ASP A 119 -12.54 -6.59 -22.47
N ARG A 120 -12.76 -6.03 -21.28
CA ARG A 120 -11.75 -5.29 -20.49
C ARG A 120 -12.08 -5.25 -19.01
N GLU A 121 -11.05 -5.00 -18.20
CA GLU A 121 -11.23 -4.77 -16.78
C GLU A 121 -12.09 -3.54 -16.48
N SER A 122 -12.76 -3.58 -15.34
CA SER A 122 -13.40 -2.41 -14.72
C SER A 122 -12.74 -2.11 -13.38
N VAL A 123 -12.58 -0.82 -13.04
CA VAL A 123 -11.99 -0.40 -11.76
C VAL A 123 -13.06 0.15 -10.81
N PHE A 124 -12.93 -0.25 -9.56
CA PHE A 124 -13.66 0.21 -8.39
C PHE A 124 -12.66 0.41 -7.24
N TYR A 125 -13.15 0.83 -6.09
CA TYR A 125 -12.31 1.00 -4.91
C TYR A 125 -12.97 0.42 -3.68
N LEU A 126 -12.16 -0.19 -2.82
CA LEU A 126 -12.54 -0.64 -1.48
C LEU A 126 -12.07 0.39 -0.46
N SER A 127 -13.02 0.93 0.30
CA SER A 127 -12.78 1.89 1.35
C SER A 127 -13.00 1.23 2.70
N PHE A 128 -11.99 1.31 3.56
CA PHE A 128 -12.05 0.90 4.96
C PHE A 128 -11.85 2.13 5.83
N LEU A 129 -12.90 2.59 6.51
CA LEU A 129 -12.84 3.67 7.48
C LEU A 129 -12.77 3.06 8.88
N ALA A 130 -11.63 3.23 9.55
CA ALA A 130 -11.45 2.81 10.92
C ALA A 130 -11.58 3.99 11.88
N ILE A 131 -12.52 3.88 12.81
CA ILE A 131 -12.83 4.90 13.82
C ILE A 131 -12.37 4.35 15.17
N PRO A 132 -11.39 4.96 15.84
CA PRO A 132 -10.92 4.47 17.13
C PRO A 132 -12.00 4.64 18.19
N SER A 133 -12.13 3.64 19.06
CA SER A 133 -13.03 3.71 20.21
C SER A 133 -12.51 4.74 21.20
N VAL A 134 -13.39 5.65 21.62
CA VAL A 134 -13.10 6.55 22.74
C VAL A 134 -13.22 5.76 24.05
N LYS A 135 -12.26 5.91 24.96
CA LYS A 135 -12.39 5.38 26.33
C LYS A 135 -13.35 6.29 27.08
N LYS A 136 -14.51 5.78 27.46
CA LYS A 136 -15.36 6.44 28.47
C LYS A 136 -14.67 6.22 29.82
N GLY A 137 -13.87 7.20 30.26
CA GLY A 137 -13.04 7.01 31.46
C GLY A 137 -12.07 8.15 31.72
N ILE A 138 -12.58 9.36 31.82
CA ILE A 138 -12.15 10.28 32.89
C ILE A 138 -13.45 10.59 33.61
N GLU A 139 -13.65 9.93 34.75
CA GLU A 139 -14.72 10.26 35.66
C GLU A 139 -14.66 11.75 35.98
N ALA A 140 -15.83 12.36 36.08
CA ALA A 140 -16.07 13.77 36.36
C ALA A 140 -15.67 14.18 37.79
N ASN A 141 -14.48 13.80 38.25
CA ASN A 141 -13.95 14.07 39.59
C ASN A 141 -12.59 14.80 39.57
N SER A 142 -12.31 15.59 38.53
CA SER A 142 -11.19 16.52 38.53
C SER A 142 -11.52 17.66 37.57
N SER A 143 -11.37 18.90 38.04
CA SER A 143 -11.61 20.17 37.32
C SER A 143 -10.70 20.41 36.09
N ALA A 144 -10.32 19.36 35.36
CA ALA A 144 -9.51 19.43 34.15
C ALA A 144 -10.36 18.97 32.96
N THR A 145 -10.90 19.93 32.20
CA THR A 145 -11.49 19.68 30.88
C THR A 145 -10.41 19.10 29.97
N THR A 146 -10.33 17.77 29.89
CA THR A 146 -9.41 17.10 28.99
C THR A 146 -10.04 17.06 27.61
N THR A 147 -9.60 17.96 26.73
CA THR A 147 -9.98 17.92 25.31
C THR A 147 -9.33 16.71 24.65
N GLN A 148 -10.13 15.73 24.25
CA GLN A 148 -9.68 14.56 23.51
C GLN A 148 -9.92 14.75 22.01
N VAL A 149 -8.87 14.62 21.20
CA VAL A 149 -8.95 14.59 19.74
C VAL A 149 -8.90 13.14 19.27
N SER A 150 -9.80 12.77 18.36
CA SER A 150 -9.88 11.43 17.76
C SER A 150 -9.81 11.55 16.24
N PHE A 151 -8.98 10.71 15.61
CA PHE A 151 -8.80 10.69 14.16
C PHE A 151 -9.25 9.35 13.60
N GLY A 152 -10.16 9.37 12.62
CA GLY A 152 -10.49 8.21 11.82
C GLY A 152 -9.51 8.06 10.66
N ILE A 153 -9.09 6.84 10.36
CA ILE A 153 -8.20 6.54 9.23
C ILE A 153 -9.03 5.87 8.14
N ARG A 154 -9.03 6.47 6.93
CA ARG A 154 -9.63 5.87 5.74
C ARG A 154 -8.55 5.31 4.83
N THR A 155 -8.53 4.01 4.65
CA THR A 155 -7.69 3.34 3.66
C THR A 155 -8.51 3.04 2.42
N LEU A 156 -7.95 3.37 1.25
CA LEU A 156 -8.58 3.14 -0.04
C LEU A 156 -7.66 2.31 -0.93
N ILE A 157 -8.15 1.16 -1.40
CA ILE A 157 -7.42 0.28 -2.32
C ILE A 157 -8.23 0.03 -3.59
N LYS A 158 -7.55 -0.26 -4.70
CA LYS A 158 -8.20 -0.54 -5.99
C LYS A 158 -8.82 -1.94 -5.97
N LEU A 159 -10.01 -2.07 -6.56
CA LEU A 159 -10.69 -3.32 -6.83
C LEU A 159 -10.91 -3.42 -8.34
N PHE A 160 -10.22 -4.36 -8.97
CA PHE A 160 -10.36 -4.60 -10.41
C PHE A 160 -11.31 -5.78 -10.63
N TYR A 161 -12.34 -5.57 -11.43
CA TYR A 161 -13.15 -6.66 -11.96
C TYR A 161 -12.52 -7.13 -13.26
N ARG A 162 -12.17 -8.42 -13.32
CA ARG A 162 -11.51 -9.04 -14.47
C ARG A 162 -12.46 -10.02 -15.15
N PRO A 163 -12.91 -9.71 -16.38
CA PRO A 163 -13.70 -10.64 -17.18
C PRO A 163 -12.91 -11.92 -17.52
N GLU A 164 -13.65 -12.98 -17.83
CA GLU A 164 -13.08 -14.22 -18.37
C GLU A 164 -12.70 -14.05 -19.84
N GLY A 165 -11.76 -14.88 -20.31
CA GLY A 165 -11.46 -15.00 -21.75
C GLY A 165 -10.71 -13.82 -22.38
N LEU A 166 -10.07 -12.96 -21.59
CA LEU A 166 -9.23 -11.89 -22.14
C LEU A 166 -8.07 -12.47 -22.96
N ALA A 167 -7.89 -11.96 -24.18
CA ALA A 167 -6.94 -12.53 -25.15
C ALA A 167 -5.46 -12.41 -24.73
N ILE A 168 -5.13 -11.48 -23.84
CA ILE A 168 -3.76 -11.23 -23.35
C ILE A 168 -3.68 -11.75 -21.93
N SER A 169 -2.66 -12.53 -21.59
CA SER A 169 -2.41 -12.95 -20.20
C SER A 169 -2.04 -11.74 -19.31
N PRO A 170 -2.52 -11.67 -18.05
CA PRO A 170 -2.14 -10.59 -17.12
C PRO A 170 -0.63 -10.42 -16.97
N LEU A 171 0.12 -11.54 -16.97
CA LEU A 171 1.59 -11.51 -16.85
C LEU A 171 2.29 -10.88 -18.06
N ALA A 172 1.67 -10.95 -19.25
CA ALA A 172 2.24 -10.41 -20.47
C ALA A 172 1.84 -8.95 -20.74
N ALA A 173 0.80 -8.44 -20.07
CA ALA A 173 0.30 -7.08 -20.30
C ALA A 173 1.31 -5.96 -19.99
N PRO A 174 2.11 -6.03 -18.89
CA PRO A 174 3.11 -5.02 -18.53
C PRO A 174 4.10 -4.62 -19.64
N GLY A 175 4.52 -5.60 -20.45
CA GLY A 175 5.47 -5.38 -21.53
C GLY A 175 4.87 -4.81 -22.82
N LYS A 176 3.55 -4.60 -22.88
CA LYS A 176 2.85 -4.21 -24.13
C LYS A 176 2.54 -2.72 -24.25
N PHE A 177 3.03 -1.87 -23.36
CA PHE A 177 2.91 -0.43 -23.59
C PHE A 177 3.56 -0.03 -24.91
N SER A 178 2.96 0.95 -25.56
CA SER A 178 3.52 1.59 -26.76
C SER A 178 3.72 3.07 -26.47
N PHE A 179 4.78 3.63 -27.04
CA PHE A 179 5.25 4.97 -26.71
C PHE A 179 5.31 5.84 -27.96
N SER A 180 4.91 7.10 -27.82
CA SER A 180 5.16 8.15 -28.80
C SER A 180 5.47 9.45 -28.07
N SER A 181 6.30 10.31 -28.66
CA SER A 181 6.68 11.57 -28.04
C SER A 181 6.76 12.68 -29.06
N ASP A 182 6.31 13.87 -28.68
CA ASP A 182 6.38 15.12 -29.44
C ASP A 182 7.54 16.03 -28.99
N GLY A 183 8.39 15.55 -28.07
CA GLY A 183 9.52 16.29 -27.47
C GLY A 183 9.20 17.06 -26.18
N ILE A 184 7.90 17.18 -25.83
CA ILE A 184 7.41 17.83 -24.61
C ILE A 184 6.63 16.84 -23.75
N MET A 185 5.83 16.00 -24.40
CA MET A 185 4.99 14.99 -23.82
C MET A 185 5.44 13.60 -24.30
N LEU A 186 5.38 12.64 -23.38
CA LEU A 186 5.43 11.22 -23.68
C LEU A 186 4.01 10.67 -23.58
N HIS A 187 3.48 10.18 -24.69
CA HIS A 187 2.22 9.45 -24.75
C HIS A 187 2.49 7.96 -24.55
N VAL A 188 2.03 7.45 -23.42
CA VAL A 188 2.04 6.02 -23.07
C VAL A 188 0.67 5.45 -23.44
N LYS A 189 0.62 4.55 -24.40
CA LYS A 189 -0.61 3.88 -24.83
C LYS A 189 -0.64 2.45 -24.28
N ASN A 190 -1.76 2.11 -23.64
CA ASN A 190 -2.08 0.78 -23.16
C ASN A 190 -2.99 0.06 -24.16
N PRO A 191 -2.47 -0.82 -25.03
CA PRO A 191 -3.30 -1.56 -25.97
C PRO A 191 -3.96 -2.81 -25.34
N THR A 192 -3.81 -3.02 -24.02
CA THR A 192 -4.25 -4.24 -23.34
C THR A 192 -5.61 -4.05 -22.65
N PRO A 193 -6.33 -5.15 -22.34
CA PRO A 193 -7.60 -5.08 -21.62
C PRO A 193 -7.45 -4.85 -20.09
N TYR A 194 -6.25 -4.56 -19.59
CA TYR A 194 -5.94 -4.44 -18.16
C TYR A 194 -5.68 -3.00 -17.74
N TYR A 195 -6.04 -2.62 -16.51
CA TYR A 195 -5.54 -1.40 -15.89
C TYR A 195 -4.09 -1.59 -15.46
N GLN A 196 -3.19 -0.77 -15.98
CA GLN A 196 -1.78 -0.87 -15.68
C GLN A 196 -1.32 0.32 -14.85
N THR A 197 -0.78 0.09 -13.65
CA THR A 197 -0.28 1.17 -12.79
C THR A 197 1.23 1.23 -12.87
N LEU A 198 1.78 2.28 -13.48
CA LEU A 198 3.21 2.54 -13.51
C LEU A 198 3.74 2.75 -12.09
N ALA A 199 4.66 1.88 -11.67
CA ALA A 199 5.39 2.02 -10.43
C ALA A 199 6.57 3.00 -10.63
N GLN A 200 7.28 2.84 -11.74
CA GLN A 200 8.34 3.71 -12.19
C GLN A 200 8.25 3.91 -13.70
N LEU A 201 8.63 5.10 -14.15
CA LEU A 201 8.80 5.45 -15.55
C LEU A 201 10.03 6.34 -15.63
N SER A 202 10.98 6.00 -16.50
CA SER A 202 12.12 6.84 -16.80
C SER A 202 12.26 7.04 -18.30
N VAL A 203 12.74 8.22 -18.68
CA VAL A 203 13.01 8.62 -20.06
C VAL A 203 14.42 9.16 -20.11
N ASN A 204 15.27 8.56 -20.94
CA ASN A 204 16.70 8.85 -21.08
C ASN A 204 17.42 8.91 -19.72
N GLY A 205 17.13 7.93 -18.85
CA GLY A 205 17.69 7.83 -17.50
C GLY A 205 17.12 8.81 -16.46
N ARG A 206 16.13 9.64 -16.80
CA ARG A 206 15.48 10.58 -15.87
C ARG A 206 14.11 10.05 -15.43
N LEU A 207 13.87 10.01 -14.13
CA LEU A 207 12.58 9.60 -13.57
C LEU A 207 11.48 10.61 -13.90
N VAL A 208 10.33 10.10 -14.31
CA VAL A 208 9.10 10.86 -14.56
C VAL A 208 8.20 10.75 -13.33
N ASN A 209 7.64 11.87 -12.87
CA ASN A 209 6.70 11.87 -11.73
C ASN A 209 5.31 11.39 -12.18
N VAL A 210 5.13 10.08 -12.26
CA VAL A 210 3.85 9.45 -12.65
C VAL A 210 2.78 9.58 -11.57
N ARG A 211 3.16 9.78 -10.30
CA ARG A 211 2.20 9.80 -9.18
C ARG A 211 1.33 11.04 -9.22
N GLU A 212 1.93 12.21 -9.44
CA GLU A 212 1.21 13.48 -9.57
C GLU A 212 0.46 13.61 -10.89
N GLN A 213 0.95 12.95 -11.95
CA GLN A 213 0.38 13.03 -13.29
C GLN A 213 -0.61 11.90 -13.62
N GLY A 214 -0.90 11.01 -12.67
CA GLY A 214 -1.75 9.85 -12.86
C GLY A 214 -0.97 8.61 -13.29
N ALA A 215 -0.71 7.72 -12.34
CA ALA A 215 0.12 6.54 -12.57
C ALA A 215 -0.63 5.38 -13.24
N MET A 216 -1.96 5.39 -13.26
CA MET A 216 -2.78 4.29 -13.76
C MET A 216 -3.29 4.58 -15.16
N VAL A 217 -2.87 3.76 -16.12
CA VAL A 217 -3.32 3.82 -17.52
C VAL A 217 -4.44 2.80 -17.71
N ALA A 218 -5.60 3.28 -18.18
CA ALA A 218 -6.79 2.44 -18.36
C ALA A 218 -6.65 1.47 -19.56
N PRO A 219 -7.48 0.41 -19.63
CA PRO A 219 -7.53 -0.47 -20.79
C PRO A 219 -7.80 0.31 -22.07
N PHE A 220 -7.06 -0.01 -23.14
CA PHE A 220 -7.23 0.59 -24.46
C PHE A 220 -7.18 2.12 -24.49
N SER A 221 -6.49 2.75 -23.54
CA SER A 221 -6.36 4.20 -23.43
C SER A 221 -4.90 4.67 -23.56
N SER A 222 -4.71 5.99 -23.54
CA SER A 222 -3.39 6.60 -23.45
C SER A 222 -3.33 7.62 -22.33
N GLN A 223 -2.16 7.75 -21.71
CA GLN A 223 -1.83 8.76 -20.71
C GLN A 223 -0.60 9.54 -21.19
N ALA A 224 -0.63 10.85 -21.01
CA ALA A 224 0.48 11.73 -21.37
C ALA A 224 1.26 12.14 -20.11
N TYR A 225 2.58 12.14 -20.19
CA TYR A 225 3.47 12.59 -19.13
C TYR A 225 4.41 13.67 -19.66
N ALA A 226 4.60 14.74 -18.89
CA ALA A 226 5.56 15.78 -19.22
C ALA A 226 6.99 15.21 -19.13
N VAL A 227 7.75 15.40 -20.21
CA VAL A 227 9.14 14.97 -20.34
C VAL A 227 9.99 16.10 -20.91
N LYS A 228 11.32 16.02 -20.78
CA LYS A 228 12.23 17.02 -21.35
C LYS A 228 13.01 16.39 -22.50
N GLY A 229 12.66 16.74 -23.74
CA GLY A 229 13.33 16.27 -24.95
C GLY A 229 12.71 15.00 -25.52
N LEU A 230 13.33 14.48 -26.58
CA LEU A 230 12.89 13.25 -27.26
C LEU A 230 13.03 12.05 -26.32
N ALA A 231 12.09 11.10 -26.42
CA ALA A 231 12.12 9.85 -25.66
C ALA A 231 12.77 8.74 -26.51
N ASP A 232 14.07 8.55 -26.35
CA ASP A 232 14.86 7.58 -27.12
C ASP A 232 15.09 6.27 -26.34
N ASP A 233 15.20 6.37 -25.01
CA ASP A 233 15.28 5.25 -24.08
C ASP A 233 14.20 5.38 -23.01
N ILE A 234 13.25 4.45 -22.98
CA ILE A 234 12.17 4.43 -22.00
C ILE A 234 12.25 3.15 -21.19
N GLN A 235 12.26 3.28 -19.88
CA GLN A 235 12.19 2.14 -18.96
C GLN A 235 11.01 2.30 -18.03
N TRP A 236 10.31 1.20 -17.76
CA TRP A 236 9.16 1.22 -16.87
C TRP A 236 9.02 -0.07 -16.10
N SER A 237 8.36 0.02 -14.96
CA SER A 237 7.85 -1.12 -14.20
C SER A 237 6.44 -0.80 -13.75
N VAL A 238 5.63 -1.82 -13.53
CA VAL A 238 4.25 -1.68 -13.07
C VAL A 238 4.07 -2.34 -11.70
N ILE A 239 3.01 -1.94 -11.02
CA ILE A 239 2.52 -2.66 -9.86
C ILE A 239 1.70 -3.86 -10.36
N ASP A 240 2.12 -5.06 -10.01
CA ASP A 240 1.46 -6.32 -10.38
C ASP A 240 0.13 -6.54 -9.63
N ASP A 241 -0.51 -7.70 -9.82
CA ASP A 241 -1.77 -8.06 -9.15
C ASP A 241 -1.63 -8.27 -7.64
N HIS A 242 -0.44 -8.63 -7.17
CA HIS A 242 -0.13 -8.86 -5.75
C HIS A 242 0.34 -7.59 -5.03
N GLY A 243 0.51 -6.48 -5.75
CA GLY A 243 1.00 -5.22 -5.21
C GLY A 243 2.53 -5.11 -5.18
N GLY A 244 3.24 -6.07 -5.80
CA GLY A 244 4.68 -6.07 -6.01
C GLY A 244 5.09 -5.26 -7.24
N LEU A 245 6.40 -5.16 -7.47
CA LEU A 245 6.96 -4.59 -8.68
C LEU A 245 7.14 -5.68 -9.73
N SER A 246 6.72 -5.41 -10.96
CA SER A 246 7.09 -6.23 -12.11
C SER A 246 8.60 -6.17 -12.37
N GLU A 247 9.07 -7.00 -13.30
CA GLU A 247 10.35 -6.74 -13.95
C GLU A 247 10.38 -5.35 -14.61
N THR A 248 11.59 -4.84 -14.87
CA THR A 248 11.78 -3.60 -15.61
C THR A 248 11.75 -3.90 -17.10
N PHE A 249 10.82 -3.26 -17.80
CA PHE A 249 10.73 -3.29 -19.24
C PHE A 249 11.48 -2.10 -19.84
N ARG A 250 11.93 -2.26 -21.08
CA ARG A 250 12.68 -1.25 -21.81
C ARG A 250 12.20 -1.17 -23.25
N TRP A 251 12.09 0.05 -23.74
CA TRP A 251 11.80 0.37 -25.12
C TRP A 251 12.83 1.40 -25.58
N THR A 252 13.46 1.12 -26.72
CA THR A 252 14.39 2.02 -27.37
C THR A 252 13.89 2.31 -28.77
N ARG A 253 14.00 3.57 -29.19
CA ARG A 253 13.68 3.98 -30.56
C ARG A 253 14.70 3.47 -31.56
#